data_AF-A0A914UVL7-F1
#
_entry.id   AF-A0A914UVL7-F1
#
_cell.length_a   1.000
_cell.length_b   1.000
_cell.length_c   1.000
_cell.angle_alpha   90.00
_cell.angle_beta   90.00
_cell.angle_gamma   90.00
#
_symmetry.space_group_name_H-M   'P 1'
#
loop_
_entity.id
_entity.type
_entity.pdbx_description
1 polymer ?
#
loop_
_entity_poly.entity_id
_entity_poly.type
_entity_poly.pdbx_seq_one_letter_code
_entity_poly.pdbx_strand_id
1 'polypeptide(L)'
;MSSELELDLQELQQLRAQATRPGVQASLDANVKELERKLQQAKKREQDQEAKAKQPSAVVTSAGLPKLKITTYAWDQSDKFLKIYVTVPKVETAAPDQLNAVYGTE
;
A
#
# COMPACT_ATOMS: atom_id res chain seq x y z
N MET A 1 10.13 -5.54 5.11
CA MET A 1 9.78 -4.10 5.07
C MET A 1 10.24 -3.38 6.32
N SER A 2 9.80 -3.77 7.53
CA SER A 2 10.18 -3.10 8.79
C SER A 2 11.66 -3.28 9.14
N SER A 3 12.19 -4.50 9.00
CA SER A 3 13.59 -4.81 9.35
C SER A 3 14.63 -4.23 8.39
N GLU A 4 14.31 -4.09 7.10
CA GLU A 4 15.23 -3.49 6.11
C GLU A 4 15.47 -2.01 6.41
N LEU A 5 14.42 -1.26 6.79
CA LEU A 5 14.52 0.15 7.14
C LEU A 5 15.36 0.40 8.41
N GLU A 6 15.36 -0.53 9.36
CA GLU A 6 16.20 -0.46 10.56
C GLU A 6 17.68 -0.72 10.24
N LEU A 7 17.96 -1.66 9.33
CA LEU A 7 19.32 -1.93 8.84
C LEU A 7 19.87 -0.72 8.06
N ASP A 8 19.06 -0.13 7.18
CA ASP A 8 19.39 1.11 6.46
C ASP A 8 19.72 2.27 7.42
N LEU A 9 18.94 2.44 8.50
CA LEU A 9 19.23 3.46 9.50
C LEU A 9 20.56 3.23 10.21
N GLN A 10 20.85 1.98 10.59
CA GLN A 10 22.11 1.64 11.23
C GLN A 10 23.31 1.91 10.31
N GLU A 11 23.20 1.52 9.04
CA GLU A 11 24.25 1.74 8.03
C GLU A 11 24.48 3.24 7.78
N LEU A 12 23.40 4.03 7.65
CA LEU A 12 23.52 5.48 7.49
C LEU A 12 24.13 6.17 8.71
N GLN A 13 23.88 5.68 9.92
CA GLN A 13 24.56 6.20 11.13
C GLN A 13 26.06 5.88 11.11
N GLN A 14 26.45 4.68 10.67
CA GLN A 14 27.86 4.32 10.51
C GLN A 14 28.55 5.16 9.42
N LEU A 15 27.87 5.40 8.29
CA LEU A 15 28.37 6.26 7.21
C LEU A 15 28.49 7.72 7.66
N ARG A 16 27.53 8.23 8.46
CA ARG A 16 27.58 9.58 9.04
C ARG A 16 28.78 9.75 9.97
N ALA A 17 29.10 8.74 10.78
CA ALA A 17 30.26 8.78 11.68
C ALA A 17 31.60 8.80 10.91
N GLN A 18 31.65 8.19 9.73
CA GLN A 18 32.83 8.18 8.86
C GLN A 18 32.93 9.43 7.95
N ALA A 19 31.82 10.11 7.71
CA ALA A 19 31.79 11.30 6.86
C ALA A 19 32.48 12.49 7.54
N THR A 20 33.55 13.00 6.93
CA THR A 20 34.34 14.14 7.44
C THR A 20 33.96 15.48 6.79
N ARG A 21 33.25 15.47 5.65
CA ARG A 21 32.84 16.70 4.95
C ARG A 21 31.42 17.12 5.34
N PRO A 22 31.18 18.41 5.64
CA PRO A 22 29.89 18.89 6.14
C PRO A 22 28.75 18.74 5.14
N GLY A 23 29.02 18.86 3.83
CA GLY A 23 28.01 18.65 2.79
C GLY A 23 27.52 17.20 2.71
N VAL A 24 28.42 16.23 2.93
CA VAL A 24 28.07 14.81 2.94
C VAL A 24 27.31 14.46 4.23
N GLN A 25 27.74 15.01 5.37
CA GLN A 25 27.02 14.86 6.64
C GLN A 25 25.59 15.40 6.54
N ALA A 26 25.39 16.58 5.95
CA ALA A 26 24.06 17.16 5.75
C ALA A 26 23.16 16.30 4.85
N SER A 27 23.71 15.76 3.76
CA SER A 27 22.99 14.83 2.90
C SER A 27 22.61 13.55 3.64
N LEU A 28 23.51 12.98 4.43
CA LEU A 28 23.22 11.79 5.24
C LEU A 28 22.15 12.07 6.32
N ASP A 29 22.21 13.23 6.97
CA ASP A 29 21.19 13.66 7.95
C ASP A 29 19.80 13.77 7.33
N ALA A 30 19.70 14.34 6.13
CA ALA A 30 18.45 14.43 5.39
C ALA A 30 17.89 13.05 5.04
N ASN A 31 18.74 12.11 4.63
CA ASN A 31 18.34 10.74 4.31
C ASN A 31 17.88 9.97 5.57
N VAL A 32 18.59 10.12 6.70
CA VAL A 32 18.19 9.55 7.99
C VAL A 32 16.80 10.04 8.39
N LYS A 33 16.56 11.36 8.31
CA LYS A 33 15.27 11.96 8.66
C LYS A 33 14.13 11.51 7.74
N GLU A 34 14.42 11.31 6.45
CA GLU A 34 13.45 10.77 5.50
C GLU A 34 13.10 9.31 5.82
N LEU A 35 14.09 8.49 6.17
CA LEU A 35 13.89 7.10 6.58
C LEU A 35 13.10 6.98 7.88
N GLU A 36 13.41 7.79 8.90
CA GLU A 36 12.62 7.84 10.13
C GLU A 36 11.15 8.20 9.84
N ARG A 37 10.92 9.17 8.94
CA ARG A 37 9.55 9.53 8.50
C ARG A 37 8.86 8.36 7.78
N LYS A 38 9.57 7.64 6.91
CA LYS A 38 9.05 6.43 6.24
C LYS A 38 8.72 5.33 7.25
N LEU A 39 9.55 5.12 8.26
CA LEU A 39 9.32 4.17 9.36
C LEU A 39 8.09 4.55 10.20
N GLN A 40 7.95 5.83 10.56
CA GLN A 40 6.76 6.32 11.27
C GLN A 40 5.50 6.15 10.43
N GLN A 41 5.58 6.42 9.12
CA GLN A 41 4.45 6.25 8.21
C GLN A 41 4.10 4.76 8.03
N ALA A 42 5.09 3.87 7.98
CA ALA A 42 4.90 2.42 7.94
C ALA A 42 4.24 1.92 9.22
N LYS A 43 4.77 2.27 10.41
CA LYS A 43 4.15 1.94 11.71
C LYS A 43 2.71 2.46 11.80
N LYS A 44 2.45 3.69 11.37
CA LYS A 44 1.09 4.25 11.40
C LYS A 44 0.14 3.53 10.46
N ARG A 45 0.60 3.10 9.28
CA ARG A 45 -0.17 2.24 8.36
C ARG A 45 -0.43 0.85 8.93
N GLU A 46 0.52 0.29 9.65
CA GLU A 46 0.41 -1.01 10.31
C GLU A 46 -0.60 -0.94 11.47
N GLN A 47 -0.54 0.13 12.26
CA GLN A 47 -1.48 0.39 13.36
C GLN A 47 -2.92 0.66 12.87
N ASP A 48 -3.08 1.33 11.73
CA ASP A 48 -4.38 1.54 11.08
C ASP A 48 -4.95 0.23 10.50
N GLN A 49 -4.08 -0.65 9.99
CA GLN A 49 -4.48 -2.00 9.55
C GLN A 49 -4.85 -2.91 10.73
N GLU A 50 -4.13 -2.83 11.85
CA GLU A 50 -4.39 -3.66 13.03
C GLU A 50 -5.63 -3.19 13.82
N ALA A 51 -5.92 -1.89 13.82
CA ALA A 51 -7.18 -1.35 14.33
C ALA A 51 -8.40 -1.83 13.52
N LYS A 52 -8.22 -2.05 12.21
CA LYS A 52 -9.26 -2.61 11.32
C LYS A 52 -9.44 -4.13 11.47
N ALA A 53 -8.43 -4.84 12.00
CA ALA A 53 -8.47 -6.28 12.23
C ALA A 53 -9.10 -6.71 13.58
N LYS A 54 -9.31 -5.78 14.52
CA LYS A 54 -9.87 -6.06 15.87
C LYS A 54 -11.34 -5.70 16.04
N GLN A 55 -12.03 -5.19 15.02
CA GLN A 55 -13.49 -5.07 15.13
C GLN A 55 -14.12 -6.45 14.93
N PRO A 56 -14.90 -6.96 15.90
CA PRO A 56 -15.69 -8.15 15.67
C PRO A 56 -16.61 -7.86 14.48
N SER A 57 -16.82 -8.87 13.64
CA SER A 57 -17.75 -8.89 12.51
C SER A 57 -19.14 -8.42 12.94
N ALA A 58 -19.34 -7.11 13.04
CA ALA A 58 -20.63 -6.50 13.13
C ALA A 58 -21.18 -6.55 11.72
N VAL A 59 -22.17 -7.41 11.55
CA VAL A 59 -23.09 -7.49 10.42
C VAL A 59 -23.23 -6.11 9.79
N VAL A 60 -22.59 -5.91 8.65
CA VAL A 60 -22.68 -4.69 7.86
C VAL A 60 -24.04 -4.68 7.18
N THR A 61 -25.04 -4.25 7.93
CA THR A 61 -26.30 -3.75 7.37
C THR A 61 -25.94 -2.53 6.53
N SER A 62 -25.82 -2.73 5.21
CA SER A 62 -26.09 -1.77 4.13
C SER A 62 -25.71 -0.29 4.35
N ALA A 63 -24.63 0.00 5.06
CA ALA A 63 -24.01 1.32 5.13
C ALA A 63 -22.79 1.30 4.20
N GLY A 64 -22.98 1.88 3.01
CA GLY A 64 -22.08 1.90 1.86
C GLY A 64 -20.62 1.57 2.14
N LEU A 65 -20.20 0.38 1.71
CA LEU A 65 -18.78 0.02 1.64
C LEU A 65 -18.03 1.12 0.86
N PRO A 66 -16.79 1.47 1.26
CA PRO A 66 -16.00 2.47 0.56
C PRO A 66 -15.83 2.06 -0.91
N LYS A 67 -16.48 2.82 -1.81
CA LYS A 67 -16.44 2.59 -3.25
C LYS A 67 -15.16 3.18 -3.80
N LEU A 68 -14.23 2.33 -4.22
CA LEU A 68 -13.05 2.76 -4.95
C LEU A 68 -13.43 2.99 -6.41
N LYS A 69 -13.26 4.22 -6.89
CA LYS A 69 -13.46 4.53 -8.31
C LYS A 69 -12.29 3.96 -9.12
N ILE A 70 -12.59 3.04 -10.01
CA ILE A 70 -11.62 2.53 -10.99
C ILE A 70 -11.49 3.58 -12.10
N THR A 71 -10.35 4.26 -12.18
CA THR A 71 -10.07 5.27 -13.21
C THR A 71 -9.31 4.72 -14.41
N THR A 72 -8.61 3.59 -14.22
CA THR A 72 -7.77 2.98 -15.24
C THR A 72 -8.31 1.58 -15.52
N TYR A 73 -9.01 1.45 -16.64
CA TYR A 73 -9.48 0.18 -17.17
C TYR A 73 -9.18 0.12 -18.67
N ALA A 74 -8.95 -1.08 -19.18
CA ALA A 74 -8.80 -1.33 -20.61
C ALA A 74 -9.85 -2.36 -21.04
N TRP A 75 -10.28 -2.30 -22.29
CA TRP A 75 -11.20 -3.30 -22.83
C TRP A 75 -10.80 -3.67 -24.25
N ASP A 76 -11.03 -4.93 -24.61
CA ASP A 76 -10.84 -5.48 -25.95
C ASP A 76 -12.11 -6.25 -26.34
N GLN A 77 -12.59 -5.99 -27.55
CA GLN A 77 -13.81 -6.61 -28.08
C GLN A 77 -13.48 -7.39 -29.33
N SER A 78 -13.87 -8.66 -29.33
CA SER A 78 -13.93 -9.52 -30.51
C SER A 78 -15.38 -9.78 -30.88
N ASP A 79 -15.64 -10.36 -32.06
CA ASP A 79 -16.99 -10.70 -32.55
C ASP A 79 -17.83 -11.60 -31.61
N LYS A 80 -17.19 -12.29 -30.66
CA LYS A 80 -17.85 -13.17 -29.68
C LYS A 80 -17.76 -12.72 -28.23
N PHE A 81 -16.79 -11.89 -27.86
CA PHE A 81 -16.49 -11.64 -26.44
C PHE A 81 -15.98 -10.22 -26.21
N LEU A 82 -16.37 -9.64 -25.08
CA LEU A 82 -15.81 -8.42 -24.52
C LEU A 82 -14.94 -8.80 -23.31
N LYS A 83 -13.66 -8.43 -23.34
CA LYS A 83 -12.73 -8.58 -22.22
C LYS A 83 -12.51 -7.22 -21.59
N ILE A 84 -12.65 -7.14 -20.27
CA ILE A 84 -12.39 -5.92 -19.50
C ILE A 84 -11.26 -6.21 -18.53
N TYR A 85 -10.18 -5.46 -18.65
CA TYR A 85 -9.00 -5.53 -17.79
C TYR A 85 -9.07 -4.40 -16.77
N VAL A 86 -9.09 -4.78 -15.49
CA VAL A 86 -9.17 -3.85 -14.36
C VAL A 86 -8.07 -4.18 -13.37
N THR A 87 -7.29 -3.18 -12.98
CA THR A 87 -6.27 -3.34 -11.93
C THR A 87 -6.89 -3.00 -10.58
N VAL A 88 -7.19 -4.03 -9.77
CA VAL A 88 -7.67 -3.87 -8.40
C VAL A 88 -6.54 -4.26 -7.43
N PRO A 89 -6.08 -3.34 -6.54
CA PRO A 89 -5.04 -3.68 -5.59
C PRO A 89 -5.52 -4.78 -4.62
N LYS A 90 -4.66 -5.78 -4.38
CA LYS A 90 -4.90 -6.92 -3.48
C LYS A 90 -6.03 -7.88 -3.90
N VAL A 91 -6.41 -7.89 -5.18
CA VAL A 91 -7.41 -8.85 -5.69
C VAL A 91 -6.94 -10.31 -5.60
N GLU A 92 -5.65 -10.55 -5.76
CA GLU A 92 -5.03 -11.89 -5.65
C GLU A 92 -5.10 -12.48 -4.23
N THR A 93 -5.20 -11.61 -3.22
CA THR A 93 -5.33 -12.01 -1.81
C THR A 93 -6.79 -12.14 -1.38
N ALA A 94 -7.73 -11.71 -2.22
CA ALA A 94 -9.16 -11.82 -1.95
C ALA A 94 -9.64 -13.26 -2.23
N ALA A 95 -10.50 -13.77 -1.36
CA ALA A 95 -11.14 -15.06 -1.60
C ALA A 95 -12.05 -14.97 -2.84
N PRO A 96 -12.15 -16.03 -3.66
CA PRO A 96 -12.99 -16.02 -4.87
C PRO A 96 -14.47 -15.75 -4.55
N ASP A 97 -14.92 -16.06 -3.34
CA ASP A 97 -16.28 -15.81 -2.85
C ASP A 97 -16.62 -14.31 -2.70
N GLN A 98 -15.60 -13.45 -2.59
CA GLN A 98 -15.77 -12.00 -2.42
C GLN A 98 -15.81 -11.24 -3.76
N LEU A 99 -15.69 -11.95 -4.89
CA LEU A 99 -15.69 -11.37 -6.23
C LEU A 99 -17.03 -11.65 -6.92
N ASN A 100 -17.87 -10.63 -6.99
CA ASN A 100 -19.13 -10.71 -7.74
C ASN A 100 -19.12 -9.73 -8.92
N ALA A 101 -19.27 -10.25 -10.13
CA ALA A 101 -19.45 -9.48 -11.35
C ALA A 101 -20.91 -9.59 -11.81
N VAL A 102 -21.67 -8.50 -11.68
CA VAL A 102 -23.04 -8.42 -12.17
C VAL A 102 -23.01 -7.76 -13.55
N TYR A 103 -23.48 -8.49 -14.56
CA TYR A 103 -23.67 -7.97 -15.90
C TYR A 103 -25.11 -7.50 -16.04
N GLY A 104 -25.31 -6.25 -16.48
CA GLY A 104 -26.64 -5.76 -16.80
C GLY A 104 -27.11 -6.34 -18.12
N THR A 105 -28.23 -7.07 -18.12
CA THR A 105 -29.01 -7.34 -19.32
C THR A 105 -30.12 -6.29 -19.39
N GLU A 106 -30.09 -5.42 -20.38
CA GLU A 106 -31.28 -4.62 -20.76
C GLU A 106 -32.32 -5.51 -21.46
#